data_AF-A0A2N7X2I8-F1
#
_entry.id   AF-A0A2N7X2I8-F1
#
_cell.length_a   1.000
_cell.length_b   1.000
_cell.length_c   1.000
_cell.angle_alpha   90.00
_cell.angle_beta   90.00
_cell.angle_gamma   90.00
#
_symmetry.space_group_name_H-M   'P 1'
#
loop_
_entity.id
_entity.type
_entity.pdbx_description
1 polymer ?
#
loop_
_entity_poly.entity_id
_entity_poly.type
_entity_poly.pdbx_seq_one_letter_code
_entity_poly.pdbx_strand_id
1 'polypeptide(L)'
;MLSDMQMRTVPAEHGSQWIASAWSLFRMRPAVWIALGVIDLAVTVALGAIPFASDLVSVFTVLWAGGMTAAAQGCAATGDVKIADVFDAIRKNFQPLFAAGLVALFASLLCDFAGTRVSAGLHLLISADPAAKAGAAPWFAALLYVVAAFGSAMALWLAPSLVVLHGAAPDAALKASFLAICRNPWSTLVYGAFVAGLLLAALVTLGIALLVVAPLIYLSTYTASRDMFIEQS
;
A
#
# COMPACT_ATOMS: atom_id res chain seq x y z
N MET A 1 -9.64 -23.37 -0.11
CA MET A 1 -9.16 -22.22 -0.92
C MET A 1 -8.52 -21.09 -0.10
N LEU A 2 -8.75 -20.97 1.22
CA LEU A 2 -7.84 -20.28 2.15
C LEU A 2 -6.78 -21.24 2.75
N SER A 3 -6.71 -22.47 2.24
CA SER A 3 -6.04 -23.60 2.87
C SER A 3 -4.50 -23.51 2.83
N ASP A 4 -3.95 -22.73 1.90
CA ASP A 4 -2.51 -22.71 1.60
C ASP A 4 -1.77 -21.50 2.21
N MET A 5 -2.49 -20.57 2.85
CA MET A 5 -1.91 -19.40 3.52
C MET A 5 -2.14 -19.48 5.02
N GLN A 6 -1.19 -20.07 5.75
CA GLN A 6 -1.25 -20.06 7.21
C GLN A 6 -0.88 -18.69 7.76
N MET A 7 -1.92 -17.96 8.19
CA MET A 7 -1.80 -16.68 8.86
C MET A 7 -1.47 -16.89 10.34
N ARG A 8 -0.42 -16.22 10.82
CA ARG A 8 -0.03 -16.25 12.24
C ARG A 8 -0.39 -14.94 12.97
N THR A 9 -0.51 -15.04 14.29
CA THR A 9 -0.57 -13.86 15.17
C THR A 9 0.84 -13.51 15.62
N VAL A 10 1.22 -12.23 15.56
CA VAL A 10 2.56 -11.76 15.91
C VAL A 10 2.52 -10.69 17.00
N PRO A 11 3.55 -10.63 17.88
CA PRO A 11 3.68 -9.58 18.89
C PRO A 11 3.80 -8.16 18.29
N ALA A 12 3.46 -7.14 19.08
CA ALA A 12 3.48 -5.74 18.64
C ALA A 12 4.87 -5.25 18.17
N GLU A 13 5.94 -5.75 18.79
CA GLU A 13 7.32 -5.41 18.47
C GLU A 13 7.74 -5.79 17.03
N HIS A 14 7.04 -6.75 16.41
CA HIS A 14 7.32 -7.13 15.03
C HIS A 14 7.11 -5.95 14.07
N GLY A 15 6.22 -5.00 14.40
CA GLY A 15 5.98 -3.81 13.59
C GLY A 15 7.25 -2.97 13.34
N SER A 16 8.13 -2.84 14.34
CA SER A 16 9.42 -2.16 14.17
C SER A 16 10.49 -3.07 13.55
N GLN A 17 10.44 -4.38 13.84
CA GLN A 17 11.34 -5.36 13.26
C GLN A 17 11.17 -5.51 11.74
N TRP A 18 9.95 -5.34 11.22
CA TRP A 18 9.71 -5.34 9.76
C TRP A 18 10.50 -4.24 9.07
N ILE A 19 10.58 -3.06 9.67
CA ILE A 19 11.35 -1.92 9.15
C ILE A 19 12.85 -2.15 9.31
N ALA A 20 13.29 -2.69 10.45
CA ALA A 20 14.70 -3.05 10.65
C ALA A 20 15.19 -4.12 9.63
N SER A 21 14.33 -5.09 9.32
CA SER A 21 14.58 -6.13 8.32
C SER A 21 14.53 -5.57 6.89
N ALA A 22 13.63 -4.62 6.62
CA ALA A 22 13.60 -3.91 5.35
C ALA A 22 14.89 -3.09 5.14
N TRP A 23 15.40 -2.47 6.21
CA TRP A 23 16.65 -1.72 6.17
C TRP A 23 17.87 -2.62 5.90
N SER A 24 17.88 -3.87 6.37
CA SER A 24 18.96 -4.81 6.02
C SER A 24 18.94 -5.14 4.53
N LEU A 25 17.76 -5.40 3.93
CA LEU A 25 17.60 -5.61 2.49
C LEU A 25 17.99 -4.38 1.67
N PHE A 26 17.57 -3.18 2.11
CA PHE A 26 17.92 -1.93 1.45
C PHE A 26 19.43 -1.73 1.35
N ARG A 27 20.17 -2.04 2.43
CA ARG A 27 21.63 -1.90 2.48
C ARG A 27 22.40 -2.88 1.59
N MET A 28 21.78 -3.95 1.11
CA MET A 28 22.44 -4.89 0.19
C MET A 28 22.74 -4.23 -1.17
N ARG A 29 21.78 -3.48 -1.71
CA ARG A 29 21.87 -2.83 -3.04
C ARG A 29 21.21 -1.44 -3.04
N PRO A 30 21.69 -0.48 -2.21
CA PRO A 30 21.00 0.79 -1.98
C PRO A 30 20.80 1.60 -3.26
N ALA A 31 21.77 1.60 -4.17
CA ALA A 31 21.68 2.33 -5.43
C ALA A 31 20.50 1.83 -6.31
N VAL A 32 20.25 0.52 -6.33
CA VAL A 32 19.15 -0.06 -7.12
C VAL A 32 17.81 0.25 -6.46
N TRP A 33 17.71 0.15 -5.13
CA TRP A 33 16.50 0.50 -4.39
C TRP A 33 16.14 1.98 -4.53
N ILE A 34 17.13 2.88 -4.48
CA ILE A 34 16.93 4.30 -4.74
C ILE A 34 16.46 4.53 -6.18
N ALA A 35 17.08 3.87 -7.16
CA ALA A 35 16.65 3.98 -8.56
C ALA A 35 15.20 3.52 -8.76
N LEU A 36 14.80 2.42 -8.12
CA LEU A 36 13.41 1.96 -8.10
C LEU A 36 12.48 2.98 -7.42
N GLY A 37 12.88 3.56 -6.29
CA GLY A 37 12.14 4.65 -5.62
C GLY A 37 12.00 5.89 -6.51
N VAL A 38 13.03 6.24 -7.29
CA VAL A 38 12.96 7.35 -8.26
C VAL A 38 11.96 7.03 -9.38
N ILE A 39 11.96 5.80 -9.90
CA ILE A 39 11.00 5.38 -10.93
C ILE A 39 9.57 5.47 -10.38
N ASP A 40 9.34 4.96 -9.17
CA ASP A 40 8.04 5.01 -8.49
C ASP A 40 7.51 6.44 -8.37
N LEU A 41 8.36 7.35 -7.85
CA LEU A 41 8.03 8.77 -7.70
C LEU A 41 7.78 9.44 -9.05
N ALA A 42 8.64 9.19 -10.04
CA ALA A 42 8.51 9.80 -11.37
C ALA A 42 7.20 9.40 -12.05
N VAL A 43 6.84 8.11 -12.00
CA VAL A 43 5.58 7.61 -12.58
C VAL A 43 4.38 8.13 -11.81
N THR A 44 4.43 8.13 -10.48
CA THR A 44 3.36 8.66 -9.63
C THR A 44 3.10 10.14 -9.91
N VAL A 45 4.15 10.96 -9.99
CA VAL A 45 4.04 12.39 -10.32
C VAL A 45 3.52 12.59 -11.75
N ALA A 46 4.03 11.82 -12.71
CA ALA A 46 3.60 11.93 -14.11
C ALA A 46 2.11 11.59 -14.29
N LEU A 47 1.64 10.50 -13.67
CA LEU A 47 0.22 10.11 -13.71
C LEU A 47 -0.66 11.11 -12.94
N GLY A 48 -0.21 11.55 -11.77
CA GLY A 48 -0.96 12.51 -10.94
C GLY A 48 -1.09 13.91 -11.55
N ALA A 49 -0.16 14.30 -12.43
CA ALA A 49 -0.20 15.60 -13.12
C ALA A 49 -1.23 15.65 -14.25
N ILE A 50 -1.69 14.51 -14.75
CA ILE A 50 -2.63 14.42 -15.86
C ILE A 50 -4.05 14.22 -15.31
N PRO A 51 -4.99 15.16 -15.52
CA PRO A 51 -6.38 15.00 -15.11
C PRO A 51 -6.98 13.69 -15.65
N PHE A 52 -7.82 13.01 -14.86
CA PHE A 52 -8.42 11.69 -15.14
C PHE A 52 -7.44 10.50 -15.17
N ALA A 53 -6.15 10.71 -15.46
CA ALA A 53 -5.13 9.67 -15.32
C ALA A 53 -4.61 9.55 -13.87
N SER A 54 -4.89 10.53 -13.02
CA SER A 54 -4.61 10.49 -11.58
C SER A 54 -5.12 9.22 -10.91
N ASP A 55 -6.27 8.72 -11.34
CA ASP A 55 -6.91 7.56 -10.72
C ASP A 55 -6.13 6.28 -11.04
N LEU A 56 -5.40 6.25 -12.16
CA LEU A 56 -4.53 5.14 -12.55
C LEU A 56 -3.30 5.00 -11.65
N VAL A 57 -2.98 6.00 -10.82
CA VAL A 57 -1.96 5.86 -9.78
C VAL A 57 -2.30 4.70 -8.86
N SER A 58 -3.58 4.48 -8.53
CA SER A 58 -4.00 3.35 -7.69
C SER A 58 -3.64 1.98 -8.29
N VAL A 59 -3.83 1.82 -9.60
CA VAL A 59 -3.50 0.60 -10.34
C VAL A 59 -1.98 0.43 -10.41
N PHE A 60 -1.28 1.52 -10.72
CA PHE A 60 0.18 1.53 -10.77
C PHE A 60 0.79 1.10 -9.42
N THR A 61 0.32 1.67 -8.31
CA THR A 61 0.81 1.34 -6.96
C THR A 61 0.67 -0.14 -6.65
N VAL A 62 -0.44 -0.79 -7.04
CA VAL A 62 -0.64 -2.23 -6.83
C VAL A 62 0.31 -3.07 -7.67
N LEU A 63 0.45 -2.74 -8.96
CA LEU A 63 1.39 -3.43 -9.84
C LEU A 63 2.82 -3.27 -9.33
N TRP A 64 3.21 -2.04 -9.00
CA TRP A 64 4.52 -1.69 -8.51
C TRP A 64 4.83 -2.36 -7.17
N ALA A 65 3.89 -2.38 -6.23
CA ALA A 65 4.03 -3.10 -4.97
C ALA A 65 4.30 -4.59 -5.20
N GLY A 66 3.58 -5.24 -6.12
CA GLY A 66 3.84 -6.64 -6.48
C GLY A 66 5.24 -6.85 -7.05
N GLY A 67 5.67 -6.00 -7.99
CA GLY A 67 7.02 -6.05 -8.56
C GLY A 67 8.11 -5.84 -7.51
N MET A 68 7.93 -4.87 -6.62
CA MET A 68 8.86 -4.58 -5.51
C MET A 68 8.97 -5.76 -4.54
N THR A 69 7.86 -6.44 -4.24
CA THR A 69 7.87 -7.66 -3.41
C THR A 69 8.67 -8.78 -4.05
N ALA A 70 8.53 -9.02 -5.36
CA ALA A 70 9.33 -10.03 -6.06
C ALA A 70 10.83 -9.68 -6.06
N ALA A 71 11.17 -8.42 -6.32
CA ALA A 71 12.54 -7.94 -6.23
C ALA A 71 13.12 -8.10 -4.81
N ALA A 72 12.31 -7.86 -3.78
CA ALA A 72 12.69 -8.04 -2.39
C ALA A 72 12.92 -9.53 -2.05
N GLN A 73 12.08 -10.43 -2.59
CA GLN A 73 12.24 -11.88 -2.47
C GLN A 73 13.54 -12.35 -3.13
N GLY A 74 13.82 -11.90 -4.36
CA GLY A 74 15.06 -12.19 -5.07
C GLY A 74 16.31 -11.67 -4.35
N CYS A 75 16.24 -10.44 -3.84
CA CYS A 75 17.31 -9.82 -3.05
C CYS A 75 17.56 -10.56 -1.74
N ALA A 76 16.52 -11.01 -1.05
CA ALA A 76 16.65 -11.78 0.19
C ALA A 76 17.31 -13.15 -0.05
N ALA A 77 17.07 -13.76 -1.21
CA ALA A 77 17.63 -15.07 -1.54
C ALA A 77 19.06 -15.00 -2.10
N THR A 78 19.37 -13.99 -2.92
CA THR A 78 20.62 -13.92 -3.71
C THR A 78 21.55 -12.78 -3.30
N GLY A 79 21.05 -11.79 -2.55
CA GLY A 79 21.78 -10.57 -2.22
C GLY A 79 21.91 -9.57 -3.36
N ASP A 80 21.35 -9.86 -4.54
CA ASP A 80 21.35 -8.95 -5.69
C ASP A 80 19.91 -8.61 -6.12
N VAL A 81 19.75 -7.46 -6.75
CA VAL A 81 18.50 -6.97 -7.31
C VAL A 81 18.79 -6.13 -8.54
N LYS A 82 17.96 -6.28 -9.56
CA LYS A 82 17.99 -5.49 -10.79
C LYS A 82 16.64 -4.82 -10.98
N ILE A 83 16.68 -3.66 -11.66
CA ILE A 83 15.45 -2.94 -12.02
C ILE A 83 14.53 -3.81 -12.88
N ALA A 84 15.11 -4.63 -13.76
CA ALA A 84 14.36 -5.56 -14.62
C ALA A 84 13.52 -6.57 -13.82
N ASP A 85 13.98 -6.99 -12.63
CA ASP A 85 13.30 -8.00 -11.82
C ASP A 85 11.88 -7.53 -11.42
N VAL A 86 11.72 -6.24 -11.14
CA VAL A 86 10.42 -5.62 -10.82
C VAL A 86 9.47 -5.73 -12.01
N PHE A 87 9.93 -5.33 -13.20
CA PHE A 87 9.12 -5.36 -14.41
C PHE A 87 8.79 -6.77 -14.87
N ASP A 88 9.74 -7.70 -14.78
CA ASP A 88 9.54 -9.09 -15.15
C ASP A 88 8.55 -9.78 -14.19
N ALA A 89 8.61 -9.46 -12.90
CA ALA A 89 7.63 -9.93 -11.93
C ALA A 89 6.22 -9.38 -12.17
N ILE A 90 6.11 -8.09 -12.52
CA ILE A 90 4.82 -7.48 -12.90
C ILE A 90 4.26 -8.18 -14.13
N ARG A 91 5.08 -8.44 -15.16
CA ARG A 91 4.64 -9.17 -16.37
C ARG A 91 4.18 -10.58 -16.05
N LYS A 92 4.94 -11.31 -15.22
CA LYS A 92 4.62 -12.68 -14.81
C LYS A 92 3.30 -12.77 -14.04
N ASN A 93 3.05 -11.82 -13.15
CA ASN A 93 1.86 -11.79 -12.29
C ASN A 93 0.85 -10.72 -12.73
N PHE A 94 0.85 -10.33 -14.02
CA PHE A 94 0.10 -9.16 -14.48
C PHE A 94 -1.40 -9.31 -14.26
N GLN A 95 -1.98 -10.44 -14.67
CA GLN A 95 -3.42 -10.65 -14.55
C GLN A 95 -3.92 -10.53 -13.11
N PRO A 96 -3.38 -11.25 -12.10
CA PRO A 96 -3.88 -11.14 -10.74
C PRO A 96 -3.56 -9.77 -10.10
N LEU A 97 -2.40 -9.18 -10.38
CA LEU A 97 -2.07 -7.84 -9.86
C LEU A 97 -2.95 -6.76 -10.48
N PHE A 98 -3.23 -6.83 -11.78
CA PHE A 98 -4.11 -5.88 -12.46
C PHE A 98 -5.55 -5.98 -11.92
N ALA A 99 -6.04 -7.20 -11.66
CA ALA A 99 -7.34 -7.39 -11.03
C ALA A 99 -7.42 -6.78 -9.62
N ALA A 100 -6.37 -6.92 -8.80
CA ALA A 100 -6.27 -6.21 -7.52
C ALA A 100 -6.17 -4.68 -7.72
N GLY A 101 -5.48 -4.24 -8.77
CA GLY A 101 -5.39 -2.83 -9.17
C GLY A 101 -6.76 -2.24 -9.54
N LEU A 102 -7.65 -3.00 -10.19
CA LEU A 102 -9.01 -2.56 -10.46
C LEU A 102 -9.83 -2.34 -9.18
N VAL A 103 -9.58 -3.13 -8.13
CA VAL A 103 -10.18 -2.91 -6.81
C VAL A 103 -9.64 -1.61 -6.18
N ALA A 104 -8.34 -1.33 -6.33
CA ALA A 104 -7.74 -0.06 -5.91
C ALA A 104 -8.33 1.13 -6.66
N LEU A 105 -8.53 1.00 -7.98
CA LEU A 105 -9.16 2.03 -8.81
C LEU A 105 -10.61 2.28 -8.42
N PHE A 106 -11.38 1.23 -8.20
CA PHE A 106 -12.76 1.37 -7.75
C PHE A 106 -12.83 2.07 -6.37
N ALA A 107 -11.93 1.69 -5.46
CA ALA A 107 -11.85 2.34 -4.15
C ALA A 107 -11.43 3.82 -4.25
N SER A 108 -10.48 4.17 -5.11
CA SER A 108 -10.06 5.57 -5.29
C SER A 108 -11.20 6.42 -5.86
N LEU A 109 -11.90 5.93 -6.89
CA LEU A 109 -13.06 6.62 -7.48
C LEU A 109 -14.17 6.84 -6.43
N LEU A 110 -14.39 5.86 -5.56
CA LEU A 110 -15.36 5.97 -4.49
C LEU A 110 -14.94 7.02 -3.44
N CYS A 111 -13.65 7.05 -3.10
CA CYS A 111 -13.07 8.07 -2.22
C CYS A 111 -13.16 9.48 -2.82
N ASP A 112 -12.88 9.66 -4.10
CA ASP A 112 -12.96 10.98 -4.75
C ASP A 112 -14.41 11.47 -4.84
N PHE A 113 -15.31 10.57 -5.24
CA PHE A 113 -16.74 10.86 -5.27
C PHE A 113 -17.28 11.24 -3.89
N ALA A 114 -16.93 10.47 -2.85
CA ALA A 114 -17.37 10.74 -1.49
C ALA A 114 -16.68 11.99 -0.91
N GLY A 115 -15.38 12.18 -1.16
CA GLY A 115 -14.55 13.25 -0.62
C GLY A 115 -15.00 14.63 -1.06
N THR A 116 -15.37 14.81 -2.33
CA THR A 116 -15.95 16.08 -2.81
C THR A 116 -17.25 16.44 -2.08
N ARG A 117 -18.08 15.45 -1.74
CA ARG A 117 -19.31 15.64 -0.98
C ARG A 117 -19.05 15.93 0.50
N VAL A 118 -18.04 15.29 1.09
CA VAL A 118 -17.59 15.56 2.46
C VAL A 118 -17.08 17.00 2.57
N SER A 119 -16.21 17.42 1.65
CA SER A 119 -15.68 18.78 1.60
C SER A 119 -16.79 19.82 1.45
N ALA A 120 -17.71 19.62 0.50
CA ALA A 120 -18.86 20.51 0.32
C ALA A 120 -19.74 20.59 1.59
N GLY A 121 -19.98 19.45 2.25
CA GLY A 121 -20.73 19.42 3.51
C GLY A 121 -20.02 20.16 4.65
N LEU A 122 -18.70 20.01 4.77
CA LEU A 122 -17.91 20.71 5.78
C LEU A 122 -17.89 22.23 5.52
N HIS A 123 -17.78 22.66 4.26
CA HIS A 123 -17.87 24.07 3.88
C HIS A 123 -19.20 24.70 4.29
N LEU A 124 -20.32 24.01 4.09
CA LEU A 124 -21.64 24.48 4.51
C LEU A 124 -21.78 24.62 6.03
N LEU A 125 -21.13 23.74 6.80
CA LEU A 125 -21.12 23.81 8.26
C LEU A 125 -20.27 24.98 8.77
N ILE A 126 -19.13 25.25 8.12
CA ILE A 126 -18.20 26.33 8.50
C ILE A 126 -18.74 27.70 8.08
N SER A 127 -19.45 27.80 6.96
CA SER A 127 -19.98 29.08 6.46
C SER A 127 -21.10 29.68 7.32
N ALA A 128 -21.58 28.95 8.34
CA ALA A 128 -22.60 29.38 9.30
C ALA A 128 -23.85 30.00 8.64
N ASP A 129 -24.20 29.54 7.44
CA ASP A 129 -25.40 30.00 6.74
C ASP A 129 -26.62 29.45 7.49
N PRO A 130 -27.47 30.31 8.10
CA PRO A 130 -28.60 29.87 8.90
C PRO A 130 -29.68 29.15 8.08
N ALA A 131 -29.63 29.22 6.74
CA ALA A 131 -30.47 28.42 5.84
C ALA A 131 -29.87 27.05 5.50
N ALA A 132 -28.56 26.85 5.72
CA ALA A 132 -27.86 25.60 5.40
C ALA A 132 -28.06 24.56 6.51
N LYS A 133 -29.14 23.79 6.41
CA LYS A 133 -29.22 22.53 7.15
C LYS A 133 -28.37 21.49 6.43
N ALA A 134 -27.25 21.08 7.02
CA ALA A 134 -26.54 19.90 6.56
C ALA A 134 -27.47 18.67 6.72
N GLY A 135 -28.05 18.20 5.61
CA GLY A 135 -28.90 17.01 5.60
C GLY A 135 -28.09 15.74 5.94
N ALA A 136 -28.71 14.56 5.85
CA ALA A 136 -28.01 13.29 6.11
C ALA A 136 -26.94 12.93 5.04
N ALA A 137 -26.98 13.56 3.87
CA ALA A 137 -26.13 13.25 2.72
C ALA A 137 -24.61 13.39 2.96
N PRO A 138 -24.09 14.46 3.62
CA PRO A 138 -22.66 14.59 3.90
C PRO A 138 -22.15 13.56 4.91
N TRP A 139 -22.98 13.19 5.90
CA TRP A 139 -22.65 12.16 6.88
C TRP A 139 -22.56 10.78 6.23
N PHE A 140 -23.49 10.46 5.33
CA PHE A 140 -23.43 9.23 4.54
C PHE A 140 -22.19 9.21 3.65
N ALA A 141 -21.86 10.33 2.99
CA ALA A 141 -20.63 10.45 2.20
C ALA A 141 -19.36 10.29 3.06
N ALA A 142 -19.34 10.84 4.27
CA ALA A 142 -18.22 10.68 5.20
C ALA A 142 -18.04 9.22 5.63
N LEU A 143 -19.13 8.53 5.96
CA LEU A 143 -19.11 7.11 6.28
C LEU A 143 -18.60 6.29 5.09
N LEU A 144 -19.12 6.57 3.90
CA LEU A 144 -18.71 5.90 2.66
C LEU A 144 -17.22 6.10 2.40
N TYR A 145 -16.71 7.33 2.55
CA TYR A 145 -15.30 7.65 2.41
C TYR A 145 -14.44 6.88 3.41
N VAL A 146 -14.81 6.88 4.69
CA VAL A 146 -14.03 6.18 5.73
C VAL A 146 -14.01 4.68 5.49
N VAL A 147 -15.16 4.08 5.16
CA VAL A 147 -15.25 2.64 4.87
C VAL A 147 -14.43 2.28 3.62
N ALA A 148 -14.54 3.08 2.56
CA ALA A 148 -13.80 2.85 1.32
C ALA A 148 -12.29 3.01 1.53
N ALA A 149 -11.85 4.12 2.12
CA ALA A 149 -10.44 4.42 2.34
C ALA A 149 -9.79 3.42 3.29
N PHE A 150 -10.40 3.18 4.46
CA PHE A 150 -9.83 2.29 5.46
C PHE A 150 -9.92 0.82 5.04
N GLY A 151 -11.07 0.40 4.50
CA GLY A 151 -11.28 -0.97 4.03
C GLY A 151 -10.35 -1.33 2.86
N SER A 152 -10.20 -0.44 1.88
CA SER A 152 -9.29 -0.67 0.76
C SER A 152 -7.83 -0.62 1.18
N ALA A 153 -7.41 0.29 2.06
CA ALA A 153 -6.05 0.33 2.60
C ALA A 153 -5.70 -0.99 3.29
N MET A 154 -6.61 -1.53 4.12
CA MET A 154 -6.41 -2.83 4.76
C MET A 154 -6.35 -3.99 3.77
N ALA A 155 -7.26 -4.01 2.80
CA ALA A 155 -7.32 -5.10 1.82
C ALA A 155 -6.13 -5.08 0.85
N LEU A 156 -5.66 -3.90 0.46
CA LEU A 156 -4.62 -3.75 -0.58
C LEU A 156 -3.20 -3.69 -0.02
N TRP A 157 -3.01 -3.47 1.29
CA TRP A 157 -1.65 -3.31 1.83
C TRP A 157 -0.77 -4.55 1.61
N LEU A 158 -1.27 -5.75 1.92
CA LEU A 158 -0.49 -7.00 1.76
C LEU A 158 -0.88 -7.78 0.50
N ALA A 159 -2.03 -7.48 -0.12
CA ALA A 159 -2.54 -8.27 -1.25
C ALA A 159 -1.56 -8.41 -2.43
N PRO A 160 -0.87 -7.35 -2.91
CA PRO A 160 0.11 -7.48 -4.00
C PRO A 160 1.23 -8.45 -3.63
N SER A 161 1.69 -8.39 -2.38
CA SER A 161 2.71 -9.31 -1.87
C SER A 161 2.21 -10.74 -1.78
N LEU A 162 0.97 -10.95 -1.35
CA LEU A 162 0.37 -12.28 -1.26
C LEU A 162 0.15 -12.93 -2.63
N VAL A 163 -0.26 -12.13 -3.64
CA VAL A 163 -0.35 -12.60 -5.03
C VAL A 163 1.01 -13.10 -5.51
N VAL A 164 2.07 -12.34 -5.23
CA VAL A 164 3.42 -12.65 -5.74
C VAL A 164 4.10 -13.79 -4.97
N LEU A 165 4.02 -13.78 -3.63
CA LEU A 165 4.71 -14.77 -2.78
C LEU A 165 3.98 -16.11 -2.74
N HIS A 166 2.64 -16.10 -2.76
CA HIS A 166 1.82 -17.30 -2.56
C HIS A 166 1.02 -17.70 -3.80
N GLY A 167 1.13 -16.97 -4.92
CA GLY A 167 0.32 -17.23 -6.12
C GLY A 167 -1.19 -17.09 -5.87
N ALA A 168 -1.58 -16.33 -4.84
CA ALA A 168 -2.96 -16.23 -4.41
C ALA A 168 -3.85 -15.56 -5.47
N ALA A 169 -5.08 -16.04 -5.61
CA ALA A 169 -6.10 -15.34 -6.40
C ALA A 169 -6.38 -13.94 -5.80
N PRO A 170 -6.73 -12.93 -6.61
CA PRO A 170 -6.89 -11.55 -6.13
C PRO A 170 -7.89 -11.41 -4.98
N ASP A 171 -9.02 -12.09 -5.06
CA ASP A 171 -10.06 -12.05 -4.03
C ASP A 171 -9.60 -12.72 -2.72
N ALA A 172 -8.86 -13.83 -2.82
CA ALA A 172 -8.27 -14.50 -1.68
C ALA A 172 -7.18 -13.63 -1.02
N ALA A 173 -6.33 -12.96 -1.81
CA ALA A 173 -5.28 -12.07 -1.34
C ALA A 173 -5.85 -10.84 -0.60
N LEU A 174 -6.87 -10.20 -1.15
CA LEU A 174 -7.55 -9.05 -0.53
C LEU A 174 -8.18 -9.43 0.82
N LYS A 175 -8.90 -10.57 0.86
CA LYS A 175 -9.51 -11.08 2.10
C LYS A 175 -8.45 -11.46 3.13
N ALA A 176 -7.38 -12.12 2.70
CA ALA A 176 -6.28 -12.51 3.56
C ALA A 176 -5.59 -11.28 4.17
N SER A 177 -5.31 -10.25 3.38
CA SER A 177 -4.73 -8.98 3.86
C SER A 177 -5.63 -8.33 4.92
N PHE A 178 -6.92 -8.22 4.65
CA PHE A 178 -7.88 -7.64 5.60
C PHE A 178 -7.90 -8.42 6.93
N LEU A 179 -8.03 -9.74 6.86
CA LEU A 179 -8.05 -10.61 8.04
C LEU A 179 -6.72 -10.58 8.80
N ALA A 180 -5.59 -10.44 8.11
CA ALA A 180 -4.26 -10.37 8.71
C ALA A 180 -4.11 -9.15 9.61
N ILE A 181 -4.59 -8.01 9.15
CA ILE A 181 -4.56 -6.76 9.91
C ILE A 181 -5.53 -6.81 11.09
N CYS A 182 -6.75 -7.33 10.88
CA CYS A 182 -7.71 -7.54 11.97
C CYS A 182 -7.18 -8.48 13.06
N ARG A 183 -6.40 -9.50 12.67
CA ARG A 183 -5.78 -10.46 13.59
C ARG A 183 -4.56 -9.88 14.32
N ASN A 184 -3.90 -8.89 13.72
CA ASN A 184 -2.65 -8.31 14.21
C ASN A 184 -2.73 -6.77 14.29
N PRO A 185 -3.68 -6.21 15.07
CA PRO A 185 -3.89 -4.76 15.10
C PRO A 185 -2.69 -4.04 15.72
N TRP A 186 -2.07 -4.58 16.77
CA TRP A 186 -0.98 -3.91 17.48
C TRP A 186 0.32 -3.84 16.71
N SER A 187 0.74 -4.92 16.04
CA SER A 187 1.94 -4.86 15.20
C SER A 187 1.73 -3.95 14.00
N THR A 188 0.53 -3.95 13.41
CA THR A 188 0.17 -3.04 12.31
C THR A 188 0.15 -1.58 12.76
N LEU A 189 -0.36 -1.27 13.96
CA LEU A 189 -0.33 0.09 14.50
C LEU A 189 1.09 0.57 14.79
N VAL A 190 1.93 -0.28 15.38
CA VAL A 190 3.35 0.06 15.61
C VAL A 190 4.02 0.34 14.27
N TYR A 191 3.85 -0.54 13.29
CA TYR A 191 4.37 -0.33 11.94
C TYR A 191 3.89 0.99 11.34
N GLY A 192 2.58 1.24 11.37
CA GLY A 192 1.97 2.48 10.88
C GLY A 192 2.54 3.73 11.55
N ALA A 193 2.80 3.70 12.85
CA ALA A 193 3.41 4.81 13.58
C ALA A 193 4.84 5.10 13.11
N PHE A 194 5.65 4.06 12.87
CA PHE A 194 6.99 4.25 12.31
C PHE A 194 6.96 4.76 10.86
N VAL A 195 6.08 4.21 10.01
CA VAL A 195 5.90 4.70 8.63
C VAL A 195 5.47 6.17 8.64
N ALA A 196 4.53 6.55 9.51
CA ALA A 196 4.13 7.94 9.67
C ALA A 196 5.32 8.84 10.08
N GLY A 197 6.16 8.39 11.02
CA GLY A 197 7.38 9.10 11.40
C GLY A 197 8.36 9.28 10.23
N LEU A 198 8.55 8.25 9.40
CA LEU A 198 9.40 8.31 8.20
C LEU A 198 8.83 9.27 7.14
N LEU A 199 7.52 9.26 6.92
CA LEU A 199 6.86 10.19 6.00
C LEU A 199 6.93 11.64 6.50
N LEU A 200 6.79 11.88 7.81
CA LEU A 200 7.00 13.20 8.40
C LEU A 200 8.44 13.69 8.22
N ALA A 201 9.44 12.83 8.41
CA ALA A 201 10.84 13.15 8.14
C ALA A 201 11.07 13.48 6.64
N ALA A 202 10.38 12.78 5.75
CA ALA A 202 10.40 13.07 4.33
C ALA A 202 9.79 14.44 4.00
N LEU A 203 8.73 14.84 4.68
CA LEU A 203 8.15 16.19 4.53
C LEU A 203 9.11 17.29 5.00
N VAL A 204 9.79 17.10 6.14
CA VAL A 204 10.79 18.05 6.68
C VAL A 204 11.97 18.23 5.72
N THR A 205 12.35 17.18 5.00
CA THR A 205 13.43 17.21 3.99
C THR A 205 12.96 17.64 2.60
N LEU A 206 11.78 18.27 2.50
CA LEU A 206 11.17 18.70 1.23
C LEU A 206 11.03 17.56 0.21
N GLY A 207 10.79 16.35 0.69
CA GLY A 207 10.61 15.14 -0.13
C GLY A 207 11.91 14.42 -0.48
N ILE A 208 13.10 14.94 -0.14
CA ILE A 208 14.37 14.26 -0.48
C ILE A 208 14.45 12.88 0.19
N ALA A 209 13.99 12.74 1.44
CA ALA A 209 14.01 11.43 2.08
C ALA A 209 13.03 10.42 1.47
N LEU A 210 12.07 10.84 0.62
CA LEU A 210 11.20 9.90 -0.11
C LEU A 210 11.99 8.94 -1.00
N LEU A 211 13.17 9.36 -1.49
CA LEU A 211 14.06 8.51 -2.28
C LEU A 211 14.50 7.24 -1.53
N VAL A 212 14.53 7.30 -0.21
CA VAL A 212 14.87 6.17 0.67
C VAL A 212 13.61 5.59 1.32
N VAL A 213 12.68 6.44 1.75
CA VAL A 213 11.46 6.02 2.45
C VAL A 213 10.53 5.22 1.54
N ALA A 214 10.36 5.61 0.26
CA ALA A 214 9.51 4.89 -0.68
C ALA A 214 9.92 3.41 -0.86
N PRO A 215 11.18 3.09 -1.27
CA PRO A 215 11.59 1.69 -1.37
C PRO A 215 11.58 0.98 -0.02
N LEU A 216 11.85 1.69 1.08
CA LEU A 216 11.82 1.10 2.42
C LEU A 216 10.41 0.63 2.82
N ILE A 217 9.35 1.40 2.47
CA ILE A 217 7.95 1.02 2.73
C ILE A 217 7.57 -0.25 1.96
N TYR A 218 7.99 -0.39 0.70
CA TYR A 218 7.74 -1.61 -0.07
C TYR A 218 8.49 -2.80 0.52
N LEU A 219 9.77 -2.63 0.88
CA LEU A 219 10.58 -3.67 1.52
C LEU A 219 10.00 -4.10 2.87
N SER A 220 9.51 -3.16 3.68
CA SER A 220 8.90 -3.47 4.97
C SER A 220 7.53 -4.12 4.84
N THR A 221 6.80 -3.83 3.76
CA THR A 221 5.57 -4.54 3.42
C THR A 221 5.86 -5.98 3.01
N TYR A 222 6.95 -6.22 2.29
CA TYR A 222 7.44 -7.58 1.99
C TYR A 222 7.83 -8.35 3.27
N THR A 223 8.61 -7.74 4.18
CA THR A 223 9.02 -8.41 5.43
C THR A 223 7.82 -8.67 6.34
N ALA A 224 6.87 -7.72 6.43
CA ALA A 224 5.60 -7.92 7.14
C ALA A 224 4.79 -9.09 6.54
N SER A 225 4.68 -9.14 5.21
CA SER A 225 3.96 -10.22 4.52
C SER A 225 4.56 -11.60 4.82
N ARG A 226 5.89 -11.72 4.78
CA ARG A 226 6.60 -12.99 5.09
C ARG A 226 6.52 -13.39 6.56
N ASP A 227 6.44 -12.43 7.45
CA ASP A 227 6.33 -12.71 8.88
C ASP A 227 4.89 -13.12 9.26
N MET A 228 3.89 -12.44 8.72
CA MET A 228 2.48 -12.72 8.99
C MET A 228 1.94 -13.99 8.30
N PHE A 229 2.56 -14.40 7.20
CA PHE A 229 2.16 -15.56 6.40
C PHE A 229 3.33 -16.52 6.21
N ILE A 230 3.15 -17.76 6.66
CA ILE A 230 4.17 -18.81 6.54
C ILE A 230 4.07 -19.43 5.16
N GLU A 231 5.17 -19.39 4.39
CA GLU A 231 5.32 -20.25 3.20
C GLU A 231 5.38 -21.71 3.69
N GLN A 232 4.40 -22.54 3.31
CA GLN A 232 4.52 -23.98 3.49
C GLN A 232 5.55 -24.50 2.48
N SER A 233 6.68 -24.97 3.00
CA SER A 233 7.75 -25.64 2.24
C SER A 233 7.30 -26.96 1.65
#